data_AF-A0A525VLX8-F1
#
_entry.id   AF-A0A525VLX8-F1
#
_cell.length_a   1.000
_cell.length_b   1.000
_cell.length_c   1.000
_cell.angle_alpha   90.00
_cell.angle_beta   90.00
_cell.angle_gamma   90.00
#
_symmetry.space_group_name_H-M   'P 1'
#
loop_
_entity.id
_entity.type
_entity.pdbx_description
1 polymer ?
#
loop_
_entity_poly.entity_id
_entity_poly.type
_entity_poly.pdbx_seq_one_letter_code
_entity_poly.pdbx_strand_id
1 'polypeptide(L)'
;MTRPTRWFVIVMSLIAAAPAWAQPTEHHPSDNAAGALNSLPPDLHKKLQQLSQLIDQNIKADTLTEEQVKRERMLGRLEQTIRSLGPEANQLFEEIKTEMKNGKGPGEDALAHLIGGLGGMEK
;
A
#
# COMPACT_ATOMS: atom_id res chain seq x y z
N MET A 1 -50.55 23.13 24.97
CA MET A 1 -50.78 22.45 26.25
C MET A 1 -49.69 21.40 26.43
N THR A 2 -48.84 21.60 27.43
CA THR A 2 -47.55 20.94 27.67
C THR A 2 -47.72 19.53 28.22
N ARG A 3 -46.91 18.57 27.75
CA ARG A 3 -46.71 17.26 28.41
C ARG A 3 -45.37 17.25 29.15
N PRO A 4 -45.35 17.08 30.48
CA PRO A 4 -44.14 16.69 31.20
C PRO A 4 -44.18 15.19 31.51
N THR A 5 -43.20 14.44 31.03
CA THR A 5 -42.92 13.10 31.58
C THR A 5 -41.55 13.15 32.22
N ARG A 6 -41.57 13.33 33.55
CA ARG A 6 -40.42 13.26 34.45
C ARG A 6 -39.89 11.82 34.50
N TRP A 7 -38.60 11.72 34.24
CA TRP A 7 -37.63 10.73 34.70
C TRP A 7 -38.05 9.87 35.90
N PHE A 8 -37.74 8.57 35.85
CA PHE A 8 -37.06 7.90 36.97
C PHE A 8 -36.08 6.83 36.47
N VAL A 9 -34.95 6.83 37.16
CA VAL A 9 -33.69 6.09 37.01
C VAL A 9 -33.85 4.61 37.37
N ILE A 10 -33.26 3.68 36.60
CA ILE A 10 -33.05 2.29 37.03
C ILE A 10 -31.66 1.78 36.62
N VAL A 11 -30.82 1.66 37.67
CA VAL A 11 -29.90 0.56 38.01
C VAL A 11 -28.68 0.29 37.12
N MET A 12 -27.52 0.52 37.75
CA MET A 12 -26.25 -0.18 37.55
C MET A 12 -26.44 -1.68 37.28
N SER A 13 -26.24 -2.08 36.03
CA SER A 13 -25.86 -3.46 35.71
C SER A 13 -24.34 -3.52 35.60
N LEU A 14 -23.76 -4.20 36.59
CA LEU A 14 -22.36 -4.59 36.65
C LEU A 14 -22.11 -5.63 35.54
N ILE A 15 -21.72 -5.19 34.35
CA ILE A 15 -21.25 -6.10 33.29
C ILE A 15 -19.74 -6.25 33.49
N ALA A 16 -19.34 -7.37 34.10
CA ALA A 16 -17.99 -7.88 33.99
C ALA A 16 -17.76 -8.39 32.56
N ALA A 17 -17.42 -7.49 31.63
CA ALA A 17 -16.85 -7.83 30.35
C ALA A 17 -15.37 -7.45 30.40
N ALA A 18 -14.50 -8.44 30.52
CA ALA A 18 -13.06 -8.23 30.41
C ALA A 18 -12.73 -7.72 29.00
N PRO A 19 -12.07 -6.56 28.84
CA PRO A 19 -11.33 -6.30 27.62
C PRO A 19 -9.98 -6.98 27.80
N ALA A 20 -9.91 -8.27 27.51
CA ALA A 20 -8.66 -8.87 27.09
C ALA A 20 -8.36 -8.40 25.65
N TRP A 21 -8.23 -7.09 25.47
CA TRP A 21 -7.67 -6.45 24.27
C TRP A 21 -6.38 -5.74 24.68
N ALA A 22 -5.52 -6.46 25.39
CA ALA A 22 -4.13 -6.10 25.58
C ALA A 22 -3.29 -6.84 24.53
N GLN A 23 -3.45 -6.45 23.26
CA GLN A 23 -2.42 -6.66 22.23
C GLN A 23 -2.51 -5.47 21.26
N PRO A 24 -1.90 -4.30 21.56
CA PRO A 24 -1.29 -3.54 20.49
C PRO A 24 -0.04 -4.33 20.12
N THR A 25 -0.17 -5.34 19.27
CA THR A 25 0.95 -5.67 18.40
C THR A 25 1.05 -4.50 17.44
N GLU A 26 1.79 -3.48 17.88
CA GLU A 26 2.51 -2.55 17.02
C GLU A 26 3.50 -3.39 16.18
N HIS A 27 2.97 -4.19 15.29
CA HIS A 27 3.69 -4.55 14.10
C HIS A 27 3.38 -3.42 13.14
N HIS A 28 4.15 -2.33 13.24
CA HIS A 28 4.20 -1.32 12.20
C HIS A 28 4.45 -2.05 10.86
N PRO A 29 3.47 -2.12 9.94
CA PRO A 29 3.74 -2.64 8.61
C PRO A 29 4.62 -1.67 7.80
N SER A 30 4.90 -0.47 8.33
CA SER A 30 5.65 0.60 7.66
C SER A 30 7.16 0.45 7.78
N ASP A 31 7.70 0.02 8.93
CA ASP A 31 9.16 -0.16 9.13
C ASP A 31 9.76 -1.22 8.19
N ASN A 32 8.97 -2.23 7.85
CA ASN A 32 9.39 -3.33 6.96
C ASN A 32 9.51 -2.89 5.49
N ALA A 33 8.66 -1.97 5.01
CA ALA A 33 8.70 -1.52 3.62
C ALA A 33 9.86 -0.55 3.36
N ALA A 34 10.12 0.38 4.28
CA ALA A 34 11.24 1.32 4.18
C ALA A 34 12.60 0.61 4.33
N GLY A 35 12.71 -0.34 5.26
CA GLY A 35 13.90 -1.20 5.39
C GLY A 35 14.11 -2.13 4.19
N ALA A 36 13.03 -2.66 3.61
CA ALA A 36 13.06 -3.42 2.36
C ALA A 36 13.56 -2.58 1.18
N LEU A 37 13.14 -1.31 1.05
CA LEU A 37 13.70 -0.40 0.06
C LEU A 37 15.19 -0.17 0.29
N ASN A 38 15.61 0.12 1.52
CA ASN A 38 17.01 0.46 1.81
C ASN A 38 17.99 -0.72 1.58
N SER A 39 17.48 -1.95 1.54
CA SER A 39 18.26 -3.16 1.29
C SER A 39 18.28 -3.60 -0.18
N LEU A 40 17.59 -2.88 -1.07
CA LEU A 40 17.63 -3.17 -2.50
C LEU A 40 19.01 -2.82 -3.07
N PRO A 41 19.51 -3.63 -4.02
CA PRO A 41 20.66 -3.30 -4.82
C PRO A 41 20.43 -1.99 -5.59
N PRO A 42 21.52 -1.25 -5.87
CA PRO A 42 21.45 0.04 -6.56
C PRO A 42 20.84 -0.07 -7.97
N ASP A 43 21.05 -1.18 -8.68
CA ASP A 43 20.42 -1.42 -9.99
C ASP A 43 18.90 -1.58 -9.88
N LEU A 44 18.44 -2.31 -8.86
CA LEU A 44 17.01 -2.53 -8.63
C LEU A 44 16.31 -1.24 -8.21
N HIS A 45 16.97 -0.41 -7.40
CA HIS A 45 16.54 0.97 -7.09
C HIS A 45 16.33 1.81 -8.35
N LYS A 46 17.33 1.84 -9.24
CA LYS A 46 17.23 2.60 -10.49
C LYS A 46 16.04 2.14 -11.34
N LYS A 47 15.82 0.83 -11.45
CA LYS A 47 14.69 0.29 -12.21
C LYS A 47 13.34 0.67 -11.61
N LEU A 48 13.20 0.57 -10.29
CA LEU A 48 11.99 1.01 -9.58
C LEU A 48 11.75 2.52 -9.76
N GLN A 49 12.81 3.33 -9.70
CA GLN A 49 12.73 4.76 -9.96
C GLN A 49 12.27 5.04 -11.39
N GLN A 50 12.84 4.37 -12.39
CA GLN A 50 12.42 4.50 -13.79
C GLN A 50 10.94 4.11 -13.97
N LEU A 51 10.48 3.06 -13.29
CA LEU A 51 9.10 2.61 -13.39
C LEU A 51 8.14 3.62 -12.75
N SER A 52 8.52 4.17 -11.60
CA SER A 52 7.77 5.24 -10.95
C SER A 52 7.66 6.48 -11.84
N GLN A 53 8.73 6.82 -12.56
CA GLN A 53 8.75 7.94 -13.49
C GLN A 53 7.86 7.69 -14.71
N LEU A 54 7.78 6.45 -15.21
CA LEU A 54 6.85 6.09 -16.29
C LEU A 54 5.40 6.21 -15.84
N ILE A 55 5.09 5.76 -14.62
CA ILE A 55 3.76 5.89 -14.04
C ILE A 55 3.39 7.37 -13.87
N ASP A 56 4.28 8.17 -13.29
CA ASP A 56 4.09 9.62 -13.11
C ASP A 56 3.91 10.36 -14.45
N GLN A 57 4.65 9.99 -15.49
CA GLN A 57 4.47 10.53 -16.84
C GLN A 57 3.08 10.21 -17.41
N ASN A 58 2.58 8.99 -17.21
CA ASN A 58 1.24 8.60 -17.65
C ASN A 58 0.15 9.31 -16.84
N ILE A 59 0.40 9.58 -15.55
CA ILE A 59 -0.49 10.40 -14.72
C ILE A 59 -0.55 11.84 -15.24
N LYS A 60 0.61 12.44 -15.52
CA LYS A 60 0.70 13.79 -16.11
C LYS A 60 0.09 13.87 -17.51
N ALA A 61 0.08 12.77 -18.25
CA ALA A 61 -0.54 12.66 -19.57
C ALA A 61 -2.05 12.33 -19.53
N ASP A 62 -2.65 12.19 -18.35
CA ASP A 62 -4.05 11.82 -18.13
C ASP A 62 -4.42 10.42 -18.69
N THR A 63 -3.42 9.58 -19.03
CA THR A 63 -3.61 8.21 -19.53
C THR A 63 -3.78 7.19 -18.41
N LEU A 64 -3.41 7.57 -17.19
CA LEU A 64 -3.54 6.81 -15.96
C LEU A 64 -3.87 7.81 -14.84
N THR A 65 -4.66 7.44 -13.85
CA THR A 65 -4.89 8.31 -12.67
C THR A 65 -4.31 7.69 -11.41
N GLU A 66 -3.94 8.52 -10.44
CA GLU A 66 -3.48 8.05 -9.13
C GLU A 66 -4.51 7.14 -8.45
N GLU A 67 -5.79 7.52 -8.53
CA GLU A 67 -6.91 6.71 -8.02
C GLU A 67 -7.03 5.36 -8.74
N GLN A 68 -6.74 5.31 -10.04
CA GLN A 68 -6.70 4.06 -10.77
C GLN A 68 -5.51 3.21 -10.36
N VAL A 69 -4.31 3.79 -10.18
CA VAL A 69 -3.14 3.06 -9.64
C VAL A 69 -3.46 2.45 -8.29
N LYS A 70 -4.03 3.24 -7.37
CA LYS A 70 -4.40 2.80 -6.03
C LYS A 70 -5.47 1.70 -6.06
N ARG A 71 -6.50 1.86 -6.89
CA ARG A 71 -7.56 0.86 -7.07
C ARG A 71 -7.01 -0.45 -7.63
N GLU A 72 -6.27 -0.40 -8.73
CA GLU A 72 -5.74 -1.59 -9.39
C GLU A 72 -4.71 -2.30 -8.50
N ARG A 73 -3.99 -1.57 -7.65
CA ARG A 73 -3.17 -2.14 -6.56
C ARG A 73 -4.02 -2.93 -5.56
N MET A 74 -5.07 -2.32 -5.02
CA MET A 74 -5.97 -2.99 -4.05
C MET A 74 -6.63 -4.23 -4.65
N LEU A 75 -6.86 -4.24 -5.95
CA LEU A 75 -7.47 -5.34 -6.68
C LEU A 75 -6.46 -6.39 -7.19
N GLY A 76 -5.16 -6.20 -6.93
CA GLY A 76 -4.11 -7.12 -7.39
C GLY A 76 -3.89 -7.10 -8.90
N ARG A 77 -4.36 -6.06 -9.59
CA ARG A 77 -4.32 -5.91 -11.06
C ARG A 77 -3.30 -4.88 -11.55
N LEU A 78 -2.52 -4.31 -10.64
CA LEU A 78 -1.52 -3.29 -10.95
C LEU A 78 -0.48 -3.77 -11.99
N GLU A 79 -0.12 -5.06 -11.97
CA GLU A 79 0.70 -5.67 -13.02
C GLU A 79 0.10 -5.44 -14.40
N GLN A 80 -1.18 -5.75 -14.60
CA GLN A 80 -1.86 -5.55 -15.87
C GLN A 80 -1.92 -4.07 -16.28
N THR A 81 -2.14 -3.18 -15.31
CA THR A 81 -2.10 -1.73 -15.53
C THR A 81 -0.71 -1.29 -16.02
N ILE A 82 0.36 -1.71 -15.34
CA ILE A 82 1.74 -1.38 -15.73
C ILE A 82 2.06 -1.90 -17.13
N ARG A 83 1.66 -3.14 -17.45
CA ARG A 83 1.83 -3.70 -18.80
C ARG A 83 1.09 -2.90 -19.88
N SER A 84 -0.04 -2.29 -19.54
CA SER A 84 -0.82 -1.46 -20.46
C SER A 84 -0.20 -0.10 -20.75
N LEU A 85 0.77 0.37 -19.93
CA LEU A 85 1.45 1.66 -20.14
C LEU A 85 2.44 1.64 -21.31
N GLY A 86 2.78 0.46 -21.80
CA GLY A 86 3.62 0.28 -22.97
C GLY A 86 4.73 -0.77 -22.79
N PRO A 87 5.49 -1.04 -23.87
CA PRO A 87 6.52 -2.08 -23.88
C PRO A 87 7.66 -1.78 -22.90
N GLU A 88 8.02 -0.51 -22.73
CA GLU A 88 9.09 -0.09 -21.80
C GLU A 88 8.70 -0.36 -20.34
N ALA A 89 7.48 0.03 -19.94
CA ALA A 89 6.97 -0.24 -18.60
C ALA A 89 6.84 -1.74 -18.32
N ASN A 90 6.38 -2.51 -19.30
CA ASN A 90 6.30 -3.97 -19.22
C ASN A 90 7.69 -4.61 -19.04
N GLN A 91 8.66 -4.24 -19.89
CA GLN A 91 10.01 -4.77 -19.79
C GLN A 91 10.64 -4.45 -18.43
N LEU A 92 10.54 -3.20 -17.99
CA LEU A 92 11.11 -2.75 -16.74
C LEU A 92 10.49 -3.48 -15.54
N PHE A 93 9.17 -3.69 -15.57
CA PHE A 93 8.46 -4.45 -14.54
C PHE A 93 8.90 -5.92 -14.47
N GLU A 94 9.06 -6.59 -15.62
CA GLU A 94 9.56 -7.97 -15.67
C GLU A 94 11.02 -8.10 -15.21
N GLU A 95 11.88 -7.13 -15.53
CA GLU A 95 13.26 -7.09 -15.05
C GLU A 95 13.30 -6.96 -13.52
N ILE A 96 12.48 -6.05 -12.96
CA ILE A 96 12.34 -5.88 -11.51
C ILE A 96 11.88 -7.20 -10.86
N LYS A 97 10.81 -7.82 -11.36
CA LYS A 97 10.30 -9.12 -10.85
C LYS A 97 11.37 -10.20 -10.91
N THR A 98 12.09 -10.29 -12.01
CA THR A 98 13.15 -11.28 -12.22
C THR A 98 14.30 -11.08 -11.24
N GLU A 99 14.76 -9.85 -11.05
CA GLU A 99 15.84 -9.55 -10.10
C GLU A 99 15.42 -9.84 -8.65
N MET A 100 14.19 -9.49 -8.28
CA MET A 100 13.63 -9.79 -6.96
C MET A 100 13.53 -11.30 -6.71
N LYS A 101 13.05 -12.06 -7.70
CA LYS A 101 12.95 -13.52 -7.65
C LYS A 101 14.33 -14.20 -7.59
N ASN A 102 15.35 -13.59 -8.19
CA ASN A 102 16.73 -14.07 -8.14
C ASN A 102 17.44 -13.74 -6.81
N GLY A 103 16.70 -13.31 -5.78
CA GLY A 103 17.24 -13.04 -4.45
C GLY A 103 18.02 -11.73 -4.36
N LYS A 104 17.96 -10.88 -5.39
CA LYS A 104 18.51 -9.52 -5.35
C LYS A 104 17.55 -8.53 -4.68
N GLY A 105 16.51 -8.99 -4.00
CA GLY A 105 15.58 -8.10 -3.30
C GLY A 105 14.81 -8.87 -2.23
N PRO A 106 14.14 -8.15 -1.32
CA PRO A 106 13.24 -8.77 -0.36
C PRO A 106 12.05 -9.32 -1.15
N GLY A 107 11.97 -10.62 -1.48
CA GLY A 107 11.03 -11.34 -2.37
C GLY A 107 9.77 -10.69 -3.03
N GLU A 108 9.00 -11.49 -3.77
CA GLU A 108 7.87 -10.96 -4.58
C GLU A 108 6.82 -10.20 -3.75
N ASP A 109 6.60 -10.59 -2.49
CA ASP A 109 5.70 -9.90 -1.55
C ASP A 109 6.16 -8.49 -1.20
N ALA A 110 7.47 -8.22 -1.14
CA ALA A 110 7.90 -6.87 -0.86
C ALA A 110 7.67 -5.95 -2.06
N LEU A 111 7.71 -6.43 -3.33
CA LEU A 111 7.34 -5.60 -4.47
C LEU A 111 5.94 -5.00 -4.31
N ALA A 112 4.98 -5.81 -3.86
CA ALA A 112 3.63 -5.33 -3.61
C ALA A 112 3.62 -4.19 -2.57
N HIS A 113 4.47 -4.29 -1.55
CA HIS A 113 4.66 -3.26 -0.52
C HIS A 113 5.45 -2.05 -1.03
N LEU A 114 6.47 -2.23 -1.86
CA LEU A 114 7.32 -1.17 -2.42
C LEU A 114 6.58 -0.31 -3.44
N ILE A 115 5.86 -0.97 -4.34
CA ILE A 115 4.95 -0.30 -5.26
C ILE A 115 3.78 0.33 -4.48
N GLY A 116 3.45 -0.23 -3.31
CA GLY A 116 2.62 0.37 -2.27
C GLY A 116 3.12 1.74 -1.81
N GLY A 117 4.40 1.84 -1.45
CA GLY A 117 5.05 3.06 -0.94
C GLY A 117 5.32 4.13 -1.99
N LEU A 118 5.48 3.77 -3.27
CA LEU A 118 5.72 4.73 -4.37
C LEU A 118 4.55 5.70 -4.61
N GLY A 119 3.34 5.38 -4.15
CA GLY A 119 2.18 6.28 -4.22
C GLY A 119 2.01 7.19 -3.00
N GLY A 120 2.97 7.20 -2.07
CA GLY A 120 2.84 7.87 -0.77
C GLY A 120 4.01 8.79 -0.40
N MET A 121 4.87 9.17 -1.35
CA MET A 121 5.86 10.22 -1.10
C MET A 121 5.24 11.61 -1.31
N GLU A 122 4.15 11.87 -0.57
CA GLU A 122 3.80 13.25 -0.21
C GLU A 122 4.68 13.67 0.97
N LYS A 123 5.09 14.93 0.93
CA LYS A 123 6.13 15.59 1.74
C LYS A 123 6.00 15.42 3.25
#